data_AF-A0A497RDL3-F1
#
_entry.id   AF-A0A497RDL3-F1
#
_cell.length_a   1.000
_cell.length_b   1.000
_cell.length_c   1.000
_cell.angle_alpha   90.00
_cell.angle_beta   90.00
_cell.angle_gamma   90.00
#
_symmetry.space_group_name_H-M   'P 1'
#
loop_
_entity.id
_entity.type
_entity.pdbx_description
1 polymer ?
#
loop_
_entity_poly.entity_id
_entity_poly.type
_entity_poly.pdbx_seq_one_letter_code
_entity_poly.pdbx_strand_id
1 'polypeptide(L)' 'ALPTEIDVDKVKASYNNGVLEVTLPKTEKAVKKTIKID' A
#
# COMPACT_ATOMS: atom_id res chain seq x y z
N ALA A 1 2.06 9.48 -11.56
CA ALA A 1 1.37 8.18 -11.73
C ALA A 1 2.02 7.16 -10.80
N LEU A 2 1.25 6.28 -10.16
CA LEU A 2 1.77 5.28 -9.22
C LEU A 2 2.19 4.00 -9.97
N PRO A 3 3.23 3.28 -9.49
CA PRO A 3 3.81 2.14 -10.20
C PRO A 3 2.98 0.85 -10.11
N THR A 4 1.94 0.80 -9.27
CA THR A 4 1.08 -0.38 -9.10
C THR A 4 -0.37 0.03 -8.88
N GLU A 5 -1.31 -0.87 -9.18
CA GLU A 5 -2.71 -0.72 -8.79
C GLU A 5 -2.85 -0.72 -7.27
N ILE A 6 -3.57 0.29 -6.76
CA ILE A 6 -3.82 0.54 -5.34
C ILE A 6 -5.32 0.40 -5.09
N ASP A 7 -5.68 -0.15 -3.94
CA ASP A 7 -7.05 -0.15 -3.45
C ASP A 7 -7.35 1.21 -2.81
N VAL A 8 -7.97 2.11 -3.58
CA VAL A 8 -8.19 3.52 -3.22
C VAL A 8 -9.09 3.65 -2.00
N ASP A 9 -10.05 2.74 -1.84
CA ASP A 9 -11.03 2.77 -0.73
C ASP A 9 -10.38 2.43 0.62
N LYS A 10 -9.19 1.80 0.60
CA LYS A 10 -8.45 1.38 1.80
C LYS A 10 -7.24 2.26 2.12
N VAL A 11 -7.06 3.37 1.40
CA VAL A 11 -5.95 4.29 1.65
C VAL A 11 -6.09 4.94 3.02
N LYS A 12 -4.98 5.01 3.76
CA LYS A 12 -4.90 5.69 5.05
C LYS A 12 -3.84 6.77 5.01
N ALA A 13 -4.10 7.89 5.65
CA ALA A 13 -3.13 8.96 5.81
C ALA A 13 -3.14 9.46 7.25
N SER A 14 -1.96 9.81 7.75
CA SER A 14 -1.76 10.40 9.08
C SER A 14 -0.78 11.55 8.97
N TYR A 15 -1.09 12.65 9.64
CA TYR A 15 -0.21 13.81 9.72
C TYR A 15 0.27 13.97 11.16
N ASN A 16 1.58 13.91 11.36
CA ASN A 16 2.19 13.98 12.68
C ASN A 16 3.48 14.80 12.60
N ASN A 17 3.60 15.79 13.49
CA ASN A 17 4.79 16.63 13.66
C ASN A 17 5.36 17.22 12.36
N GLY A 18 4.50 17.70 11.47
CA GLY A 18 4.92 18.32 10.21
C GLY A 18 5.13 17.33 9.06
N VAL A 19 4.97 16.02 9.31
CA VAL A 19 5.18 14.96 8.31
C VAL A 19 3.85 14.29 7.98
N LEU A 20 3.56 14.19 6.68
CA LEU A 20 2.43 13.43 6.15
C LEU A 20 2.90 12.03 5.78
N GLU A 21 2.35 11.03 6.44
CA GLU A 21 2.53 9.62 6.12
C GLU A 21 1.28 9.08 5.42
N VAL A 22 1.46 8.38 4.30
CA VAL A 22 0.37 7.81 3.50
C VAL A 22 0.63 6.33 3.27
N THR A 23 -0.29 5.49 3.72
CA THR A 23 -0.28 4.05 3.49
C THR A 23 -1.18 3.71 2.30
N LEU A 24 -0.57 3.21 1.22
CA LEU A 24 -1.24 2.81 -0.02
C LEU A 24 -1.23 1.27 -0.14
N PRO A 25 -2.32 0.58 0.23
CA PRO A 25 -2.39 -0.87 0.10
C PRO A 25 -2.50 -1.28 -1.36
N LYS A 26 -1.67 -2.24 -1.77
CA LYS A 26 -1.77 -2.86 -3.10
C LYS A 26 -3.06 -3.66 -3.20
N THR A 27 -3.64 -3.73 -4.40
CA THR A 27 -4.78 -4.61 -4.68
C THR A 27 -4.37 -6.07 -4.49
N GLU A 28 -5.33 -6.95 -4.15
CA GLU A 28 -5.06 -8.40 -3.96
C GLU A 28 -4.46 -9.05 -5.21
N LYS A 29 -4.82 -8.57 -6.40
CA LYS A 29 -4.24 -8.99 -7.68
C LYS A 29 -2.76 -8.61 -7.83
N ALA A 30 -2.33 -7.53 -7.17
CA ALA A 30 -0.96 -7.03 -7.20
C ALA A 30 -0.08 -7.60 -6.05
N VAL A 31 -0.66 -8.30 -5.08
CA VAL A 31 0.10 -9.02 -4.04
C VAL A 31 0.71 -10.27 -4.67
N LYS A 32 2.04 -10.25 -4.85
CA LYS A 32 2.79 -11.43 -5.33
C LYS A 32 2.63 -12.55 -4.30
N LYS A 33 2.30 -13.76 -4.77
CA LYS A 33 2.21 -14.96 -3.90
C LYS A 33 3.55 -15.15 -3.19
N THR A 34 3.54 -15.08 -1.87
CA THR A 34 4.73 -15.38 -1.05
C THR A 34 5.08 -16.86 -1.24
N ILE A 35 6.25 -17.13 -1.81
CA ILE A 35 6.83 -18.48 -1.82
C ILE A 35 7.64 -18.59 -0.53
N LYS A 36 7.14 -19.34 0.46
CA LYS A 36 7.96 -19.74 1.61
C LYS A 36 8.96 -20.80 1.14
N ILE A 37 10.23 -20.58 1.43
CA ILE A 37 11.28 -21.57 1.31
C ILE A 37 11.54 -22.03 2.75
N ASP A 38 11.19 -23.28 3.05
CA ASP A 38 11.57 -23.97 4.30
C ASP A 38 12.90 -24.70 4.10
#